data_AF-A0A0U2ZZV0-F1
#
_entry.id   AF-A0A0U2ZZV0-F1
#
_cell.length_a   1.000
_cell.length_b   1.000
_cell.length_c   1.000
_cell.angle_alpha   90.00
_cell.angle_beta   90.00
_cell.angle_gamma   90.00
#
_symmetry.space_group_name_H-M   'P 1'
#
loop_
_entity.id
_entity.type
_entity.pdbx_description
1 polymer ?
#
loop_
_entity_poly.entity_id
_entity_poly.type
_entity_poly.pdbx_seq_one_letter_code
_entity_poly.pdbx_strand_id
1 'polypeptide(L)'
;MTFDLGARFIGQAVLLELPLIAVFAVLETLVAAFAKSYREAQTYLSILMIVPILPSMVMSLMPVKAAPWMYAVPLLAQQIGVSDLLRGTPVSAASIGMALVTGFAFAVIIGIVTAQVYRSERLAISA
;
A
#
# COMPACT_ATOMS: atom_id res chain seq x y z
N MET A 1 14.38 23.74 12.54
CA MET A 1 14.11 22.35 12.14
C MET A 1 14.93 22.06 10.89
N THR A 2 16.12 21.47 11.03
CA THR A 2 16.91 21.01 9.88
C THR A 2 16.28 19.72 9.39
N PHE A 3 15.78 19.72 8.16
CA PHE A 3 15.16 18.57 7.52
C PHE A 3 16.26 17.54 7.23
N ASP A 4 16.43 16.55 8.10
CA ASP A 4 17.45 15.52 7.94
C ASP A 4 16.94 14.42 7.00
N LEU A 5 17.23 14.56 5.70
CA LEU A 5 17.02 13.54 4.67
C LEU A 5 18.15 12.49 4.65
N GLY A 6 18.89 12.34 5.76
CA GLY A 6 19.98 11.39 5.88
C GLY A 6 19.54 9.94 5.73
N ALA A 7 20.52 9.03 5.74
CA ALA A 7 20.29 7.59 5.52
C ALA A 7 19.23 6.98 6.45
N ARG A 8 19.08 7.52 7.68
CA ARG A 8 18.04 7.08 8.62
C ARG A 8 16.64 7.37 8.11
N PHE A 9 16.38 8.57 7.60
CA PHE A 9 15.09 8.94 7.02
C PHE A 9 14.74 8.00 5.85
N ILE A 10 15.69 7.81 4.93
CA ILE A 10 15.52 6.94 3.77
C ILE A 10 15.22 5.51 4.22
N GLY A 11 15.99 4.98 5.18
CA GLY A 11 15.78 3.64 5.71
C GLY A 11 14.40 3.45 6.35
N GLN A 12 13.93 4.43 7.12
CA GLN A 12 12.59 4.38 7.73
C GLN A 12 11.47 4.50 6.70
N ALA A 13 11.62 5.38 5.71
CA ALA A 13 10.64 5.54 4.63
C ALA A 13 10.53 4.25 3.80
N VAL A 14 11.66 3.68 3.36
CA VAL A 14 11.68 2.41 2.62
C VAL A 14 11.04 1.30 3.45
N LEU A 15 11.38 1.20 4.73
CA LEU A 15 10.83 0.18 5.63
C LEU A 15 9.31 0.29 5.75
N LEU A 16 8.77 1.50 5.89
CA LEU A 16 7.31 1.73 5.95
C LEU A 16 6.60 1.29 4.66
N GLU A 17 7.24 1.50 3.50
CA GLU A 17 6.67 1.21 2.18
C GLU A 17 6.74 -0.26 1.76
N LEU A 18 7.65 -1.06 2.33
CA LEU A 18 7.81 -2.49 2.01
C LEU A 18 6.48 -3.29 1.97
N PRO A 19 5.61 -3.24 2.99
CA PRO A 19 4.34 -3.95 2.95
C PRO A 19 3.42 -3.42 1.84
N LEU A 20 3.45 -2.12 1.53
CA LEU A 20 2.59 -1.54 0.49
C LEU A 20 3.02 -2.02 -0.90
N ILE A 21 4.33 -2.15 -1.14
CA ILE A 21 4.87 -2.81 -2.34
C ILE A 21 4.31 -4.22 -2.49
N ALA A 22 4.31 -5.01 -1.40
CA ALA A 22 3.77 -6.37 -1.43
C ALA A 22 2.27 -6.39 -1.73
N VAL A 23 1.50 -5.48 -1.13
CA VAL A 23 0.05 -5.33 -1.38
C VAL A 23 -0.23 -4.98 -2.85
N PHE A 24 0.48 -3.99 -3.42
CA PHE A 24 0.30 -3.64 -4.83
C PHE A 24 0.69 -4.78 -5.75
N ALA A 25 1.82 -5.46 -5.52
CA ALA A 25 2.24 -6.59 -6.35
C ALA A 25 1.15 -7.68 -6.45
N VAL A 26 0.52 -8.04 -5.32
CA VAL A 26 -0.55 -9.07 -5.34
C VAL A 26 -1.87 -8.55 -5.93
N LEU A 27 -2.18 -7.26 -5.75
CA LEU A 27 -3.37 -6.63 -6.33
C LEU A 27 -3.25 -6.46 -7.84
N GLU A 28 -2.10 -6.02 -8.34
CA GLU A 28 -1.83 -5.90 -9.77
C GLU A 28 -1.93 -7.26 -10.46
N THR A 29 -1.38 -8.30 -9.81
CA THR A 29 -1.52 -9.68 -10.27
C THR A 29 -2.99 -10.11 -10.31
N LEU A 30 -3.77 -9.81 -9.26
CA LEU A 30 -5.20 -10.11 -9.22
C LEU A 30 -5.96 -9.39 -10.34
N VAL A 31 -5.70 -8.11 -10.55
CA VAL A 31 -6.34 -7.30 -11.60
C VAL A 31 -6.01 -7.85 -12.99
N ALA A 32 -4.76 -8.25 -13.21
CA ALA A 32 -4.33 -8.85 -14.46
C ALA A 32 -5.08 -10.16 -14.79
N ALA A 33 -5.50 -10.92 -13.77
CA ALA A 33 -6.28 -12.15 -13.95
C ALA A 33 -7.63 -11.92 -14.67
N PHE A 34 -8.18 -10.70 -14.60
CA PHE A 34 -9.47 -10.38 -15.21
C PHE A 34 -9.35 -9.65 -16.55
N ALA A 35 -8.15 -9.28 -16.97
CA ALA A 35 -7.93 -8.56 -18.23
C ALA A 35 -7.79 -9.54 -19.40
N LYS A 36 -8.44 -9.25 -20.52
CA LYS A 36 -8.33 -10.07 -21.76
C LYS A 36 -7.20 -9.64 -22.67
N SER A 37 -6.65 -8.45 -22.42
CA SER A 37 -5.52 -7.91 -23.19
C SER A 37 -4.64 -7.02 -22.33
N TYR A 38 -3.41 -6.80 -22.79
CA TYR A 38 -2.49 -5.86 -22.15
C TYR A 38 -3.09 -4.45 -22.01
N ARG A 39 -3.84 -4.00 -23.03
CA ARG A 39 -4.49 -2.68 -23.00
C ARG A 39 -5.53 -2.59 -21.89
N GLU A 40 -6.35 -3.62 -21.70
CA GLU A 40 -7.35 -3.65 -20.62
C GLU A 40 -6.67 -3.69 -19.25
N ALA A 41 -5.65 -4.52 -19.08
CA ALA A 41 -4.88 -4.59 -17.83
C ALA A 41 -4.33 -3.20 -17.46
N GLN A 42 -3.71 -2.50 -18.42
CA GLN A 42 -3.19 -1.16 -18.20
C GLN A 42 -4.28 -0.15 -17.79
N THR A 43 -5.47 -0.23 -18.38
CA THR A 43 -6.61 0.60 -17.99
C THR A 43 -7.06 0.28 -16.56
N TYR A 44 -7.18 -1.00 -16.20
CA TYR A 44 -7.57 -1.41 -14.86
C TYR A 44 -6.54 -1.01 -13.80
N LEU A 45 -5.25 -1.16 -14.09
CA LEU A 45 -4.17 -0.70 -13.22
C LEU A 45 -4.20 0.82 -13.02
N SER A 46 -4.45 1.59 -14.09
CA SER A 46 -4.64 3.04 -13.98
C SER A 46 -5.79 3.41 -13.04
N ILE A 47 -6.90 2.65 -13.07
CA ILE A 47 -8.04 2.84 -12.17
C ILE A 47 -7.67 2.41 -10.74
N LEU A 48 -6.96 1.30 -10.55
CA LEU A 48 -6.51 0.83 -9.24
C LEU A 48 -5.68 1.91 -8.51
N MET A 49 -4.86 2.66 -9.24
CA MET A 49 -4.05 3.75 -8.66
C MET A 49 -4.89 4.91 -8.09
N ILE A 50 -6.17 5.02 -8.43
CA ILE A 50 -7.06 6.03 -7.82
C ILE A 50 -7.30 5.71 -6.34
N VAL A 51 -7.27 4.42 -5.95
CA VAL A 51 -7.52 3.97 -4.58
C VAL A 51 -6.56 4.61 -3.56
N PRO A 52 -5.23 4.63 -3.74
CA PRO A 52 -4.34 5.39 -2.85
C PRO A 52 -4.43 6.90 -3.02
N ILE A 53 -4.70 7.40 -4.22
CA ILE A 53 -4.73 8.84 -4.48
C ILE A 53 -5.85 9.52 -3.68
N LEU A 54 -7.05 8.95 -3.64
CA LEU A 54 -8.20 9.58 -2.97
C LEU A 54 -7.95 9.83 -1.46
N PRO A 55 -7.56 8.84 -0.64
CA PRO A 55 -7.18 9.07 0.76
C PRO A 55 -6.05 10.09 0.91
N SER A 56 -4.98 9.99 0.09
CA SER A 56 -3.86 10.92 0.14
C SER A 56 -4.27 12.37 -0.16
N MET A 57 -5.17 12.57 -1.12
CA MET A 57 -5.75 13.88 -1.43
C MET A 57 -6.56 14.44 -0.26
N VAL A 58 -7.46 13.63 0.32
CA VAL A 58 -8.26 14.05 1.48
C VAL A 58 -7.35 14.47 2.64
N MET A 59 -6.29 13.70 2.91
CA MET A 59 -5.33 14.02 3.98
C MET A 59 -4.44 15.22 3.70
N SER A 60 -4.17 15.51 2.43
CA SER A 60 -3.45 16.73 2.02
C SER A 60 -4.29 17.97 2.29
N LEU A 61 -5.61 17.89 2.07
CA LEU A 61 -6.54 19.00 2.30
C LEU A 61 -6.92 19.15 3.78
N MET A 62 -7.06 18.04 4.50
CA MET A 62 -7.40 18.01 5.92
C MET A 62 -6.27 17.34 6.69
N PRO A 63 -5.35 18.10 7.33
CA PRO A 63 -4.22 17.52 8.05
C PRO A 63 -4.74 16.71 9.25
N VAL A 64 -4.85 15.40 9.06
CA VAL A 64 -5.25 14.44 10.09
C VAL A 64 -4.08 14.23 11.05
N LYS A 65 -4.35 14.33 12.35
CA LYS A 65 -3.37 13.94 13.37
C LYS A 65 -3.30 12.42 13.44
N ALA A 66 -2.09 11.87 13.41
CA ALA A 66 -1.85 10.45 13.53
C ALA A 66 -2.48 9.91 14.84
N ALA A 67 -3.35 8.92 14.71
CA ALA A 67 -3.87 8.15 15.84
C ALA A 67 -3.32 6.71 15.77
N PRO A 68 -3.13 6.02 16.91
CA PRO A 68 -2.51 4.69 16.92
C PRO A 68 -3.19 3.66 16.01
N TRP A 69 -4.53 3.67 15.94
CA TRP A 69 -5.30 2.76 15.09
C TRP A 69 -5.04 2.97 13.60
N MET A 70 -4.60 4.16 13.18
CA MET A 70 -4.36 4.45 11.77
C MET A 70 -3.16 3.68 11.21
N TYR A 71 -2.19 3.35 12.08
CA TYR A 71 -1.05 2.50 11.72
C TYR A 71 -1.44 1.01 11.56
N ALA A 72 -2.64 0.62 11.97
CA ALA A 72 -3.16 -0.73 11.76
C ALA A 72 -3.84 -0.91 10.39
N VAL A 73 -4.08 0.18 9.66
CA VAL A 73 -4.76 0.14 8.36
C VAL A 73 -3.72 0.29 7.25
N PRO A 74 -3.53 -0.72 6.37
CA PRO A 74 -2.64 -0.61 5.22
C PRO A 74 -3.01 0.60 4.36
N LEU A 75 -2.03 1.18 3.63
CA LEU A 75 -2.14 2.41 2.83
C LEU A 75 -2.25 3.67 3.69
N LEU A 76 -3.13 3.66 4.70
CA LEU A 76 -3.25 4.74 5.68
C LEU A 76 -1.98 4.88 6.54
N ALA A 77 -1.46 3.76 7.03
CA ALA A 77 -0.25 3.70 7.86
C ALA A 77 0.98 4.27 7.13
N GLN A 78 1.13 3.94 5.85
CA GLN A 78 2.20 4.44 4.98
C GLN A 78 2.05 5.93 4.71
N GLN A 79 0.85 6.38 4.32
CA GLN A 79 0.57 7.79 4.06
C GLN A 79 0.90 8.67 5.27
N ILE A 80 0.46 8.28 6.47
CA ILE A 80 0.71 9.03 7.71
C ILE A 80 2.18 8.90 8.11
N GLY A 81 2.76 7.70 8.07
CA GLY A 81 4.15 7.48 8.46
C GLY A 81 5.14 8.29 7.63
N VAL A 82 4.99 8.30 6.30
CA VAL A 82 5.81 9.12 5.41
C VAL A 82 5.57 10.62 5.67
N SER A 83 4.31 11.02 5.87
CA SER A 83 3.98 12.42 6.19
C SER A 83 4.61 12.88 7.52
N ASP A 84 4.62 12.02 8.54
CA ASP A 84 5.24 12.31 9.83
C ASP A 84 6.76 12.40 9.72
N LEU A 85 7.40 11.48 8.99
CA LEU A 85 8.84 11.55 8.69
C LEU A 85 9.19 12.85 7.96
N LEU A 86 8.41 13.23 6.96
CA LEU A 86 8.56 14.51 6.24
C LEU A 86 8.24 15.73 7.10
N ARG A 87 7.58 15.61 8.24
CA ARG A 87 7.36 16.74 9.16
C ARG A 87 8.45 16.81 10.24
N GLY A 88 9.40 15.86 10.23
CA GLY A 88 10.36 15.68 11.32
C GLY A 88 9.72 15.15 12.60
N THR A 89 8.49 14.63 12.52
CA THR A 89 7.80 13.99 13.63
C THR A 89 8.36 12.58 13.80
N PRO A 90 8.82 12.20 15.01
CA PRO A 90 9.34 10.86 15.23
C PRO A 90 8.22 9.82 15.10
N VAL A 91 8.37 8.90 14.15
CA VAL A 91 7.51 7.71 14.04
C VAL A 91 8.02 6.64 14.99
N SER A 92 7.16 6.18 15.91
CA SER A 92 7.54 5.18 16.90
C SER A 92 7.84 3.81 16.26
N ALA A 93 8.74 3.04 16.87
CA ALA A 93 9.02 1.67 16.42
C ALA A 93 7.77 0.77 16.47
N ALA A 94 6.87 1.01 17.44
CA ALA A 94 5.60 0.29 17.53
C ALA A 94 4.66 0.61 16.35
N SER A 95 4.61 1.88 15.93
CA SER A 95 3.83 2.32 14.76
C SER A 95 4.36 1.68 13.47
N ILE A 96 5.70 1.66 13.29
CA ILE A 96 6.34 0.99 12.15
C ILE A 96 6.03 -0.52 12.19
N GLY A 97 6.24 -1.17 13.34
CA GLY A 97 5.95 -2.59 13.50
C GLY A 97 4.49 -2.94 13.20
N MET A 98 3.55 -2.10 13.63
CA MET A 98 2.12 -2.27 13.33
C MET A 98 1.85 -2.16 11.83
N ALA A 99 2.39 -1.14 11.15
CA ALA A 99 2.24 -0.94 9.71
C ALA A 99 2.81 -2.11 8.89
N LEU A 100 3.96 -2.65 9.31
CA LEU A 100 4.58 -3.82 8.69
C LEU A 100 3.69 -5.05 8.85
N VAL A 101 3.28 -5.37 10.08
CA VAL A 101 2.50 -6.58 10.37
C VAL A 101 1.15 -6.55 9.66
N THR A 102 0.40 -5.46 9.77
CA THR A 102 -0.93 -5.37 9.16
C THR A 102 -0.86 -5.31 7.63
N GLY A 103 0.11 -4.57 7.08
CA GLY A 103 0.29 -4.49 5.64
C GLY A 103 0.72 -5.81 5.00
N PHE A 104 1.68 -6.53 5.60
CA PHE A 104 2.04 -7.86 5.11
C PHE A 104 0.94 -8.90 5.33
N ALA A 105 0.23 -8.86 6.47
CA ALA A 105 -0.92 -9.73 6.68
C ALA A 105 -1.99 -9.49 5.60
N PHE A 106 -2.26 -8.23 5.27
CA PHE A 106 -3.18 -7.89 4.18
C PHE A 106 -2.67 -8.39 2.82
N ALA A 107 -1.38 -8.22 2.51
CA ALA A 107 -0.78 -8.76 1.29
C ALA A 107 -0.90 -10.29 1.19
N VAL A 108 -0.72 -11.02 2.29
CA VAL A 108 -0.91 -12.47 2.35
C VAL A 108 -2.36 -12.84 2.09
N ILE A 109 -3.32 -12.17 2.73
CA ILE A 109 -4.76 -12.42 2.52
C ILE A 109 -5.13 -12.23 1.05
N ILE A 110 -4.75 -11.09 0.46
CA ILE A 110 -5.00 -10.83 -0.96
C ILE A 110 -4.26 -11.83 -1.84
N GLY A 111 -3.01 -12.16 -1.53
CA GLY A 111 -2.23 -13.15 -2.27
C GLY A 111 -2.88 -14.55 -2.28
N ILE A 112 -3.51 -14.97 -1.18
CA ILE A 112 -4.30 -16.21 -1.14
C ILE A 112 -5.51 -16.12 -2.08
N VAL A 113 -6.24 -15.00 -2.05
CA VAL A 113 -7.37 -14.77 -2.96
C VAL A 113 -6.89 -14.80 -4.42
N THR A 114 -5.80 -14.10 -4.74
CA THR A 114 -5.18 -14.11 -6.06
C THR A 114 -4.83 -15.53 -6.48
N ALA A 115 -4.14 -16.30 -5.64
CA ALA A 115 -3.79 -17.68 -5.95
C ALA A 115 -5.01 -18.57 -6.20
N GLN A 116 -6.11 -18.38 -5.46
CA GLN A 116 -7.35 -19.12 -5.67
C GLN A 116 -8.04 -18.76 -6.99
N VAL A 117 -8.09 -17.48 -7.34
CA VAL A 117 -8.61 -17.02 -8.64
C VAL A 117 -7.82 -17.65 -9.78
N TYR A 118 -6.48 -17.63 -9.68
CA TYR A 118 -5.59 -18.23 -10.68
C TYR A 118 -5.71 -19.75 -10.82
N ARG A 119 -6.04 -20.46 -9.74
CA ARG A 119 -6.30 -21.90 -9.77
C ARG A 119 -7.69 -22.26 -10.29
N SER A 120 -8.63 -21.33 -10.30
CA SER A 120 -10.00 -21.62 -10.73
C SER A 120 -10.08 -21.79 -12.24
N GLU A 121 -10.86 -22.77 -12.70
CA GLU A 121 -11.10 -23.02 -14.13
C GLU A 121 -11.71 -21.81 -14.85
N ARG A 122 -12.19 -20.79 -14.14
CA ARG A 122 -12.71 -19.54 -14.72
C ARG A 122 -11.70 -18.82 -15.61
N LEU A 123 -10.40 -18.90 -15.31
CA LEU A 123 -9.37 -18.35 -16.20
C LEU A 123 -9.19 -19.17 -17.48
N ALA A 124 -9.47 -20.47 -17.44
CA ALA A 124 -9.45 -21.31 -18.63
C ALA A 124 -10.61 -21.03 -19.60
N ILE A 125 -11.70 -20.42 -19.11
CA ILE A 125 -12.88 -20.05 -19.92
C ILE A 125 -12.80 -18.59 -20.40
N SER A 126 -11.98 -17.74 -19.76
CA SER A 126 -11.75 -16.35 -20.20
C SER A 126 -10.65 -16.19 -21.25
N ALA A 127 -9.88 -17.27 -21.51
CA ALA A 127 -8.84 -17.34 -22.53
C ALA A 127 -9.40 -17.63 -23.93
#